data_AF-A0A3L7RW94-F1
#
_entry.id   AF-A0A3L7RW94-F1
#
_cell.length_a   1.000
_cell.length_b   1.000
_cell.length_c   1.000
_cell.angle_alpha   90.00
_cell.angle_beta   90.00
_cell.angle_gamma   90.00
#
_symmetry.space_group_name_H-M   'P 1'
#
loop_
_entity.id
_entity.type
_entity.pdbx_description
1 polymer ?
#
loop_
_entity_poly.entity_id
_entity_poly.type
_entity_poly.pdbx_seq_one_letter_code
_entity_poly.pdbx_strand_id
1 'polypeptide(L)'
;MTGDTKRIGLLATSQEDGLATPQLWTYEPGQGRVFVSIPGHYSWTFDDPIFRTVILRAMAWTAREPIDRFNELVPLGARMRR
;
A
#
# COMPACT_ATOMS: atom_id res chain seq x y z
N MET A 1 -11.58 4.97 14.54
CA MET A 1 -10.10 5.09 14.45
C MET A 1 -9.60 5.91 15.62
N THR A 2 -8.73 5.35 16.44
CA THR A 2 -8.00 6.08 17.48
C THR A 2 -6.61 6.41 16.94
N GLY A 3 -6.26 7.70 16.83
CA GLY A 3 -4.96 8.14 16.31
C GLY A 3 -4.98 9.55 15.74
N ASP A 4 -3.82 10.19 15.67
CA ASP A 4 -3.66 11.52 15.07
C ASP A 4 -3.41 11.40 13.57
N THR A 5 -4.44 11.69 12.77
CA THR A 5 -4.38 11.64 11.30
C THR A 5 -3.46 12.71 10.70
N LYS A 6 -3.03 13.72 11.46
CA LYS A 6 -2.07 14.73 10.99
C LYS A 6 -0.65 14.18 10.91
N ARG A 7 -0.38 13.02 11.51
CA ARG A 7 0.95 12.39 11.53
C ARG A 7 1.17 11.40 10.40
N ILE A 8 0.15 11.12 9.59
CA ILE A 8 0.23 10.16 8.49
C ILE A 8 0.18 10.86 7.14
N GLY A 9 0.90 10.32 6.15
CA GLY A 9 0.67 10.65 4.75
C GLY A 9 -0.48 9.80 4.23
N LEU A 10 -1.71 10.32 4.28
CA LEU A 10 -2.90 9.62 3.79
C LEU A 10 -2.84 9.47 2.27
N LEU A 11 -3.03 8.24 1.77
CA LEU A 11 -2.95 7.92 0.34
C LEU A 11 -4.31 7.53 -0.26
N ALA A 12 -5.15 6.84 0.51
CA ALA A 12 -6.47 6.42 0.04
C ALA A 12 -7.44 6.25 1.21
N THR A 13 -8.73 6.43 0.92
CA THR A 13 -9.86 6.15 1.81
C THR A 13 -10.89 5.26 1.11
N SER A 14 -11.76 4.62 1.90
CA SER A 14 -13.01 4.00 1.44
C SER A 14 -14.19 4.54 2.25
N GLN A 15 -15.41 4.37 1.74
CA GLN A 15 -16.63 4.70 2.46
C GLN A 15 -17.06 3.49 3.29
N GLU A 16 -16.95 3.58 4.61
CA GLU A 16 -17.38 2.55 5.56
C GLU A 16 -18.37 3.19 6.52
N ASP A 17 -19.55 2.57 6.70
CA ASP A 17 -20.61 3.08 7.57
C ASP A 17 -20.97 4.56 7.32
N GLY A 18 -20.91 5.00 6.05
CA GLY A 18 -21.20 6.37 5.63
C GLY A 18 -20.08 7.38 5.89
N LEU A 19 -18.91 6.92 6.34
CA LEU A 19 -17.77 7.77 6.65
C LEU A 19 -16.56 7.39 5.81
N ALA A 20 -15.77 8.39 5.42
CA ALA A 20 -14.49 8.16 4.77
C ALA A 20 -13.48 7.62 5.81
N THR A 21 -12.98 6.40 5.58
CA THR A 21 -12.00 5.75 6.44
C THR A 21 -10.67 5.57 5.72
N PRO A 22 -9.53 5.91 6.33
CA PRO A 22 -8.20 5.61 5.80
C PRO A 22 -8.00 4.12 5.47
N GLN A 23 -7.54 3.86 4.25
CA GLN A 23 -7.28 2.51 3.74
C GLN A 23 -5.80 2.29 3.44
N LEU A 24 -5.11 3.34 2.96
CA LEU A 24 -3.68 3.32 2.68
C LEU A 24 -3.04 4.58 3.27
N TRP A 25 -1.92 4.43 3.97
CA TRP A 25 -1.16 5.59 4.46
C TRP A 25 0.31 5.28 4.70
N THR A 26 1.10 6.34 4.82
CA THR A 26 2.50 6.29 5.22
C THR A 26 2.70 6.94 6.58
N TYR A 27 3.75 6.52 7.29
CA TYR A 27 4.15 7.09 8.56
C TYR A 27 5.68 6.99 8.72
N GLU A 28 6.33 8.07 9.15
CA GLU A 28 7.80 8.12 9.28
C GLU A 28 8.22 8.39 10.74
N PRO A 29 8.21 7.36 11.62
CA PRO A 29 8.68 7.51 12.99
C PRO A 29 10.22 7.49 13.05
N GLY A 30 10.82 8.57 13.55
CA GLY A 30 12.28 8.68 13.68
C GLY A 30 12.97 8.55 12.32
N GLN A 31 13.75 7.49 12.12
CA GLN A 31 14.40 7.18 10.83
C GLN A 31 13.68 6.09 10.03
N GLY A 32 12.61 5.50 10.58
CA GLY A 32 11.84 4.44 9.93
C GLY A 32 10.83 4.98 8.92
N ARG A 33 10.40 4.11 8.01
CA ARG A 33 9.32 4.35 7.04
C ARG A 33 8.33 3.20 7.10
N VAL A 34 7.06 3.52 7.37
CA VAL A 34 5.98 2.55 7.47
C VAL A 34 4.96 2.86 6.38
N PHE A 35 4.60 1.84 5.61
CA PHE A 35 3.43 1.87 4.76
C PHE A 35 2.39 0.92 5.34
N VAL A 36 1.14 1.36 5.39
CA VAL A 36 0.02 0.55 5.85
C VAL A 36 -0.97 0.38 4.70
N SER A 37 -1.45 -0.86 4.56
CA SER A 37 -2.53 -1.24 3.66
C SER A 37 -3.57 -2.05 4.42
N ILE A 38 -4.82 -1.58 4.39
CA ILE A 38 -5.98 -2.31 4.92
C ILE A 38 -6.53 -3.33 3.89
N PRO A 39 -6.60 -3.03 2.58
CA PRO A 39 -6.94 -4.04 1.58
C PRO A 39 -5.88 -5.14 1.48
N GLY A 40 -6.28 -6.32 1.00
CA GLY A 40 -5.38 -7.49 0.87
C GLY A 40 -5.85 -8.75 1.59
N HIS A 41 -7.11 -8.80 2.03
CA HIS A 41 -7.70 -9.96 2.72
C HIS A 41 -7.62 -11.25 1.87
N TYR A 42 -7.75 -11.13 0.55
CA TYR A 42 -7.68 -12.27 -0.35
C TYR A 42 -6.36 -12.29 -1.12
N SER A 43 -5.78 -13.48 -1.31
CA SER A 43 -4.54 -13.62 -2.08
C SER A 43 -4.66 -13.11 -3.52
N TRP A 44 -5.85 -13.23 -4.14
CA TRP A 44 -6.09 -12.70 -5.48
C TRP A 44 -6.09 -11.17 -5.55
N THR A 45 -6.21 -10.44 -4.43
CA THR A 45 -6.05 -8.98 -4.42
C THR A 45 -4.63 -8.61 -4.90
N PHE A 46 -3.64 -9.44 -4.58
CA PHE A 46 -2.27 -9.25 -5.03
C PHE A 46 -2.06 -9.65 -6.49
N ASP A 47 -3.03 -10.29 -7.17
CA ASP A 47 -3.00 -10.57 -8.61
C ASP A 47 -3.41 -9.36 -9.46
N ASP A 48 -4.10 -8.38 -8.88
CA ASP A 48 -4.40 -7.13 -9.55
C ASP A 48 -3.09 -6.34 -9.81
N PRO A 49 -2.77 -5.99 -11.07
CA PRO A 49 -1.51 -5.32 -11.38
C PRO A 49 -1.41 -3.92 -10.76
N ILE A 50 -2.52 -3.22 -10.55
CA ILE A 50 -2.54 -1.91 -9.90
C ILE A 50 -2.23 -2.09 -8.42
N PHE A 51 -2.89 -3.02 -7.74
CA PHE A 51 -2.62 -3.28 -6.33
C PHE A 51 -1.19 -3.80 -6.10
N ARG A 52 -0.72 -4.71 -6.95
CA ARG A 52 0.66 -5.21 -6.93
C ARG A 52 1.68 -4.08 -7.10
N THR A 53 1.42 -3.13 -8.01
CA THR A 53 2.26 -1.93 -8.17
C THR A 53 2.33 -1.12 -6.88
N VAL A 54 1.20 -0.88 -6.20
CA VAL A 54 1.17 -0.11 -4.95
C VAL A 54 2.04 -0.78 -3.87
N ILE A 55 1.87 -2.09 -3.65
CA ILE A 55 2.63 -2.82 -2.63
C ILE A 55 4.13 -2.84 -2.94
N LEU A 56 4.52 -3.10 -4.19
CA LEU A 56 5.93 -3.14 -4.58
C LEU A 56 6.61 -1.75 -4.49
N ARG A 57 5.90 -0.69 -4.88
CA ARG A 57 6.41 0.69 -4.71
C ARG A 57 6.51 1.08 -3.25
N ALA A 58 5.56 0.66 -2.42
CA ALA A 58 5.62 0.86 -0.98
C ALA A 58 6.82 0.15 -0.35
N MET A 59 7.12 -1.09 -0.77
CA MET A 59 8.30 -1.83 -0.32
C MET A 59 9.60 -1.09 -0.66
N ALA A 60 9.74 -0.61 -1.90
CA ALA A 60 10.90 0.18 -2.31
C ALA A 60 11.02 1.48 -1.49
N TRP A 61 9.91 2.20 -1.30
CA TRP A 61 9.88 3.43 -0.50
C TRP A 61 10.29 3.21 0.96
N THR A 62 9.77 2.15 1.59
CA THR A 62 10.12 1.74 2.97
C THR A 62 11.61 1.40 3.10
N ALA A 63 12.18 0.76 2.08
CA ALA A 63 13.60 0.41 2.02
C ALA A 63 14.52 1.60 1.66
N ARG A 64 13.98 2.79 1.40
CA ARG A 64 14.72 3.97 0.88
C ARG A 64 15.41 3.70 -0.47
N GLU A 65 14.80 2.86 -1.29
CA GLU A 65 15.21 2.55 -2.66
C GLU A 65 14.44 3.40 -3.68
N PRO A 66 14.88 3.48 -4.95
CA PRO A 66 14.09 4.08 -6.03
C PRO A 66 12.70 3.46 -6.10
N ILE A 67 11.66 4.29 -6.14
CA ILE A 67 10.26 3.84 -5.99
C ILE A 67 9.84 2.85 -7.08
N ASP A 68 10.46 2.91 -8.25
CA ASP A 68 10.22 2.08 -9.41
C ASP A 68 11.08 0.80 -9.49
N ARG A 69 11.96 0.56 -8.50
CA ARG A 69 12.89 -0.58 -8.45
C ARG A 69 12.27 -1.94 -8.76
N PHE A 70 10.99 -2.12 -8.47
CA PHE A 70 10.28 -3.40 -8.63
C PHE A 70 9.18 -3.37 -9.70
N ASN A 71 9.09 -2.34 -10.54
CA ASN A 71 8.02 -2.24 -11.55
C ASN A 71 8.02 -3.41 -12.53
N GLU A 72 9.19 -4.00 -12.84
CA GLU A 72 9.30 -5.19 -13.72
C GLU A 72 8.64 -6.45 -13.12
N LEU A 73 8.38 -6.48 -11.80
CA LEU A 73 7.67 -7.56 -11.12
C LEU A 73 6.14 -7.40 -11.16
N VAL A 74 5.63 -6.46 -11.95
CA VAL A 74 4.19 -6.26 -12.21
C VAL A 74 3.84 -6.68 -13.66
N PRO A 75 3.85 -7.98 -13.97
CA PRO A 75 3.41 -8.44 -15.28
C PRO A 75 1.90 -8.22 -15.46
N LEU A 76 1.50 -7.74 -16.64
CA LEU A 76 0.09 -7.67 -17.01
C LEU A 76 -0.48 -9.09 -17.19
N GLY A 77 -1.51 -9.44 -16.43
CA GLY A 77 -2.25 -10.70 -16.61
C GLY A 77 -1.68 -11.94 -15.91
N ALA A 78 -0.61 -11.83 -15.12
CA ALA A 78 -0.10 -12.99 -14.39
C ALA A 78 -0.88 -13.23 -13.08
N ARG A 79 -1.68 -14.31 -13.07
CA ARG A 79 -2.05 -14.97 -11.81
C ARG A 79 -0.82 -15.64 -11.24
N MET A 80 -0.41 -15.27 -10.02
CA MET A 80 0.62 -16.01 -9.31
C MET A 80 0.02 -17.38 -8.95
N ARG A 81 0.39 -18.42 -9.69
CA ARG A 81 0.13 -19.79 -9.24
C ARG A 81 1.16 -20.17 -8.19
N ARG A 82 0.70 -20.80 -7.12
CA ARG A 82 1.58 -21.54 -6.19
C ARG A 82 2.21 -22.73 -6.89
#